data_AF-A0A3C0BGF6-F1
#
_entry.id   AF-A0A3C0BGF6-F1
#
_cell.length_a   1.000
_cell.length_b   1.000
_cell.length_c   1.000
_cell.angle_alpha   90.00
_cell.angle_beta   90.00
_cell.angle_gamma   90.00
#
_symmetry.space_group_name_H-M   'P 1'
#
loop_
_entity.id
_entity.type
_entity.pdbx_description
1 polymer ?
#
loop_
_entity_poly.entity_id
_entity_poly.type
_entity_poly.pdbx_seq_one_letter_code
_entity_poly.pdbx_strand_id
1 'polypeptide(L)'
;MAGINIPGVTDQYNTNDTVEKLMKVERIPLTREQDSLKTFKAQKDAWRDVNRKMSALRDSVKTLYSYDNPFNNKLSSTTDEYAITADAGRAASYDSFKIDVIQPATADRFLSSELPADSTVPGGTYTFKVADKTVTLRWNGGTLSDFSDAINKRGGDILKSLVIGAGAGKKTLLIESLKTGEANRLTFEDDAKTFAVSSGMISPVKNSTSEFGTMQTEFRPAPAESVTEQSGMPKISNGNITVASKTVTIPPRSGFSLTIPSNVGSNQHLVFTLTKQPVDDITAELNKVPAT
;
A
#
# COMPACT_ATOMS: atom_id res chain seq x y z
N MET A 1 -77.69 28.45 -20.07
CA MET A 1 -79.05 28.51 -19.51
C MET A 1 -79.99 28.94 -20.61
N ALA A 2 -81.10 28.23 -20.77
CA ALA A 2 -82.04 28.39 -21.87
C ALA A 2 -82.82 29.72 -21.75
N GLY A 3 -82.78 30.53 -22.81
CA GLY A 3 -83.64 31.70 -22.98
C GLY A 3 -84.87 31.31 -23.80
N ILE A 4 -86.05 31.74 -23.32
CA ILE A 4 -87.38 31.43 -23.85
C ILE A 4 -87.48 31.79 -25.34
N ASN A 5 -87.92 30.83 -26.16
CA ASN A 5 -88.14 31.00 -27.60
C ASN A 5 -89.65 31.22 -27.85
N ILE A 6 -90.04 32.43 -28.25
CA ILE A 6 -91.40 32.77 -28.70
C ILE A 6 -91.36 32.98 -30.22
N PRO A 7 -92.06 32.17 -31.03
CA PRO A 7 -92.06 32.34 -32.48
C PRO A 7 -92.95 33.52 -32.86
N GLY A 8 -92.39 34.53 -33.53
CA GLY A 8 -93.13 35.62 -34.17
C GLY A 8 -92.80 37.06 -33.72
N VAL A 9 -91.98 37.26 -32.68
CA VAL A 9 -91.62 38.62 -32.15
C VAL A 9 -90.13 38.77 -31.82
N THR A 10 -89.30 37.77 -32.09
CA THR A 10 -87.93 37.71 -31.55
C THR A 10 -86.84 38.36 -32.42
N ASP A 11 -87.16 38.87 -33.61
CA ASP A 11 -86.12 39.33 -34.56
C ASP A 11 -86.40 40.67 -35.29
N GLN A 12 -87.29 41.52 -34.75
CA GLN A 12 -87.63 42.80 -35.40
C GLN A 12 -86.69 43.98 -35.02
N TYR A 13 -85.80 43.79 -34.05
CA TYR A 13 -84.88 44.84 -33.56
C TYR A 13 -83.40 44.45 -33.52
N ASN A 14 -83.00 43.29 -34.04
CA ASN A 14 -81.59 42.88 -34.14
C ASN A 14 -80.81 43.05 -32.81
N THR A 15 -81.50 42.87 -31.69
CA THR A 15 -81.05 43.25 -30.34
C THR A 15 -79.87 42.41 -29.89
N ASN A 16 -79.85 41.12 -30.26
CA ASN A 16 -78.73 40.23 -29.98
C ASN A 16 -77.46 40.65 -30.74
N ASP A 17 -77.57 41.02 -32.02
CA ASP A 17 -76.44 41.49 -32.84
C ASP A 17 -75.90 42.85 -32.34
N THR A 18 -76.79 43.72 -31.85
CA THR A 18 -76.40 45.02 -31.24
C THR A 18 -75.70 44.83 -29.90
N VAL A 19 -76.19 43.91 -29.04
CA VAL A 19 -75.52 43.53 -27.79
C VAL A 19 -74.16 42.89 -28.07
N GLU A 20 -74.05 42.03 -29.08
CA GLU A 20 -72.78 41.42 -29.45
C GLU A 20 -71.77 42.46 -29.97
N LYS A 21 -72.22 43.43 -30.75
CA LYS A 21 -71.40 44.56 -31.22
C LYS A 21 -70.91 45.46 -30.07
N LEU A 22 -71.77 45.78 -29.11
CA LEU A 22 -71.39 46.54 -27.90
C LEU A 22 -70.40 45.76 -27.03
N MET A 23 -70.65 44.47 -26.83
CA MET A 23 -69.73 43.57 -26.11
C MET A 23 -68.38 43.44 -26.81
N LYS A 24 -68.33 43.50 -28.15
CA LYS A 24 -67.08 43.53 -28.92
C LYS A 24 -66.29 44.82 -28.68
N VAL A 25 -66.97 45.98 -28.60
CA VAL A 25 -66.34 47.27 -28.29
C VAL A 25 -65.77 47.28 -26.88
N GLU A 26 -66.53 46.80 -25.89
CA GLU A 26 -66.07 46.73 -24.50
C GLU A 26 -64.93 45.71 -24.29
N ARG A 27 -64.80 44.73 -25.19
CA ARG A 27 -63.67 43.78 -25.22
C ARG A 27 -62.39 44.33 -25.84
N ILE A 28 -62.44 45.45 -26.58
CA ILE A 28 -61.25 46.07 -27.20
C ILE A 28 -60.09 46.28 -26.19
N PRO A 29 -60.30 46.89 -25.00
CA PRO A 29 -59.22 47.04 -24.01
C PRO A 29 -58.64 45.70 -23.57
N LEU A 30 -59.50 44.69 -23.36
CA LEU A 30 -59.04 43.34 -23.00
C LEU A 30 -58.18 42.72 -24.11
N THR A 31 -58.59 42.84 -25.38
CA THR A 31 -57.81 42.34 -26.52
C THR A 31 -56.46 43.05 -26.62
N ARG A 32 -56.42 44.38 -26.40
CA ARG A 32 -55.17 45.16 -26.38
C ARG A 32 -54.21 44.69 -25.29
N GLU A 33 -54.72 44.42 -24.08
CA GLU A 33 -53.93 43.88 -22.99
C GLU A 33 -53.44 42.45 -23.26
N GLN A 34 -54.27 41.61 -23.90
CA GLN A 34 -53.88 40.26 -24.33
C GLN A 34 -52.76 40.30 -25.39
N ASP A 35 -52.84 41.21 -26.35
CA ASP A 35 -51.81 41.43 -27.38
C ASP A 35 -50.52 42.00 -26.76
N SER A 36 -50.63 42.91 -25.80
CA SER A 36 -49.50 43.46 -25.03
C SER A 36 -48.82 42.36 -24.22
N LEU A 37 -49.59 41.51 -23.54
CA LEU A 37 -49.09 40.36 -22.78
C LEU A 37 -48.41 39.33 -23.70
N LYS A 38 -48.97 39.07 -24.89
CA LYS A 38 -48.33 38.21 -25.89
C LYS A 38 -46.99 38.78 -26.34
N THR A 39 -46.92 40.09 -26.56
CA THR A 39 -45.69 40.80 -26.92
C THR A 39 -44.66 40.72 -25.80
N PHE A 40 -45.05 40.99 -24.55
CA PHE A 40 -44.14 40.88 -23.40
C PHE A 40 -43.67 39.44 -23.16
N LYS A 41 -44.52 38.43 -23.37
CA LYS A 41 -44.10 37.02 -23.32
C LYS A 41 -43.04 36.71 -24.38
N ALA A 42 -43.27 37.15 -25.63
CA ALA A 42 -42.30 36.95 -26.72
C ALA A 42 -40.96 37.65 -26.42
N GLN A 43 -40.99 38.88 -25.92
CA GLN A 43 -39.78 39.60 -25.49
C GLN A 43 -39.05 38.87 -24.37
N LYS A 44 -39.78 38.42 -23.34
CA LYS A 44 -39.20 37.65 -22.23
C LYS A 44 -38.53 36.37 -22.73
N ASP A 45 -39.18 35.64 -23.62
CA ASP A 45 -38.63 34.38 -24.15
C ASP A 45 -37.39 34.65 -25.02
N ALA A 46 -37.39 35.71 -25.83
CA ALA A 46 -36.21 36.17 -26.55
C ALA A 46 -35.04 36.50 -25.61
N TRP A 47 -35.30 37.22 -24.51
CA TRP A 47 -34.27 37.52 -23.50
C TRP A 47 -33.75 36.25 -22.79
N ARG A 48 -34.61 35.28 -22.50
CA ARG A 48 -34.20 33.99 -21.92
C ARG A 48 -33.32 33.21 -22.88
N ASP A 49 -33.63 33.23 -24.16
CA ASP A 49 -32.83 32.57 -25.20
C ASP A 49 -31.46 33.23 -25.36
N VAL A 50 -31.38 34.56 -25.35
CA VAL A 50 -30.11 35.29 -25.33
C VAL A 50 -29.29 34.92 -24.08
N ASN A 51 -29.91 34.91 -22.90
CA ASN A 51 -29.21 34.56 -21.67
C ASN A 51 -28.67 33.11 -21.71
N ARG A 52 -29.45 32.17 -22.25
CA ARG A 52 -29.01 30.77 -22.43
C ARG A 52 -27.83 30.69 -23.39
N LYS A 53 -27.88 31.39 -24.53
CA LYS A 53 -26.78 31.43 -25.51
C LYS A 53 -25.51 32.06 -24.93
N MET A 54 -25.64 33.16 -24.17
CA MET A 54 -24.51 33.81 -23.51
C MET A 54 -23.90 32.94 -22.42
N SER A 55 -24.71 32.20 -21.67
CA SER A 55 -24.23 31.24 -20.68
C SER A 55 -23.44 30.11 -21.35
N ALA A 56 -23.97 29.53 -22.43
CA ALA A 56 -23.28 28.49 -23.19
C ALA A 56 -21.95 28.99 -23.81
N LEU A 57 -21.94 30.23 -24.33
CA LEU A 57 -20.73 30.87 -24.84
C LEU A 57 -19.69 31.05 -23.73
N ARG A 58 -20.11 31.59 -22.57
CA ARG A 58 -19.23 31.76 -21.40
C ARG A 58 -18.63 30.43 -20.96
N ASP A 59 -19.41 29.36 -20.92
CA ASP A 59 -18.92 28.03 -20.53
C ASP A 59 -17.89 27.51 -21.54
N SER A 60 -18.12 27.73 -22.84
CA SER A 60 -17.19 27.35 -23.91
C SER A 60 -15.90 28.19 -23.90
N VAL A 61 -15.97 29.47 -23.54
CA VAL A 61 -14.78 30.31 -23.37
C VAL A 61 -14.01 29.91 -22.11
N LYS A 62 -14.71 29.54 -21.03
CA LYS A 62 -14.08 29.05 -19.81
C LYS A 62 -13.26 27.79 -20.07
N THR A 63 -13.75 26.83 -20.85
CA THR A 63 -12.96 25.62 -21.17
C THR A 63 -11.71 25.92 -21.97
N LEU A 64 -11.64 27.03 -22.71
CA LEU A 64 -10.47 27.41 -23.52
C LEU A 64 -9.44 28.25 -22.75
N TYR A 65 -9.88 29.13 -21.86
CA TYR A 65 -9.00 30.11 -21.21
C TYR A 65 -8.84 29.93 -19.69
N SER A 66 -9.62 29.03 -19.08
CA SER A 66 -9.47 28.69 -17.65
C SER A 66 -8.33 27.69 -17.45
N TYR A 67 -8.09 27.36 -16.17
CA TYR A 67 -7.24 26.26 -15.76
C TYR A 67 -7.59 24.92 -16.44
N ASP A 68 -8.85 24.73 -16.83
CA ASP A 68 -9.35 23.52 -17.49
C ASP A 68 -8.89 23.37 -18.95
N ASN A 69 -8.19 24.37 -19.51
CA ASN A 69 -7.76 24.40 -20.91
C ASN A 69 -7.03 23.10 -21.36
N PRO A 70 -7.51 22.38 -22.38
CA PRO A 70 -6.88 21.13 -22.83
C PRO A 70 -5.53 21.34 -23.54
N PHE A 71 -5.18 22.54 -24.00
CA PHE A 71 -3.95 22.79 -24.77
C PHE A 71 -2.66 22.61 -23.96
N ASN A 72 -2.74 22.55 -22.62
CA ASN A 72 -1.61 22.24 -21.75
C ASN A 72 -1.55 20.76 -21.32
N ASN A 73 -2.52 19.95 -21.74
CA ASN A 73 -2.44 18.51 -21.50
C ASN A 73 -1.30 17.92 -22.35
N LYS A 74 -0.53 17.04 -21.74
CA LYS A 74 0.54 16.31 -22.41
C LYS A 74 0.10 14.87 -22.58
N LEU A 75 0.57 14.25 -23.64
CA LEU A 75 0.38 12.83 -23.89
C LEU A 75 1.70 12.13 -23.65
N SER A 76 1.61 10.94 -23.07
CA SER A 76 2.69 9.99 -22.92
C SER A 76 2.40 8.80 -23.81
N SER A 77 3.45 8.23 -24.39
CA SER A 77 3.38 7.01 -25.18
C SER A 77 4.52 6.09 -24.75
N THR A 78 4.22 4.80 -24.57
CA THR A 78 5.21 3.79 -24.25
C THR A 78 5.44 2.89 -25.47
N THR A 79 6.66 2.38 -25.63
CA THR A 79 6.96 1.33 -26.61
C THR A 79 6.27 0.00 -26.31
N ASP A 80 5.98 -0.30 -25.04
CA ASP A 80 5.24 -1.48 -24.59
C ASP A 80 4.25 -1.13 -23.47
N GLU A 81 2.97 -1.02 -23.83
CA GLU A 81 1.88 -0.66 -22.91
C GLU A 81 1.52 -1.79 -21.94
N TYR A 82 1.90 -3.05 -22.21
CA TYR A 82 1.66 -4.16 -21.28
C TYR A 82 2.64 -4.15 -20.11
N ALA A 83 3.82 -3.56 -20.31
CA ALA A 83 4.85 -3.44 -19.28
C ALA A 83 4.66 -2.17 -18.43
N ILE A 84 4.43 -1.02 -19.06
CA ILE A 84 4.27 0.26 -18.35
C ILE A 84 3.38 1.22 -19.13
N THR A 85 2.42 1.81 -18.43
CA THR A 85 1.69 2.98 -18.89
C THR A 85 2.06 4.18 -18.03
N ALA A 86 2.00 5.37 -18.61
CA ALA A 86 2.27 6.61 -17.92
C ALA A 86 1.19 7.62 -18.28
N ASP A 87 0.80 8.43 -17.31
CA ASP A 87 -0.09 9.58 -17.49
C ASP A 87 0.71 10.86 -17.28
N ALA A 88 0.86 11.67 -18.33
CA ALA A 88 1.60 12.92 -18.26
C ALA A 88 0.74 14.05 -17.68
N GLY A 89 1.13 14.55 -16.50
CA GLY A 89 0.54 15.76 -15.93
C GLY A 89 0.85 17.02 -16.76
N ARG A 90 0.04 18.08 -16.61
CA ARG A 90 0.20 19.36 -17.35
C ARG A 90 1.60 20.00 -17.19
N ALA A 91 2.21 19.82 -16.02
CA ALA A 91 3.54 20.32 -15.69
C ALA A 91 4.69 19.41 -16.12
N ALA A 92 4.43 18.24 -16.71
CA ALA A 92 5.47 17.29 -17.11
C ALA A 92 6.39 17.89 -18.18
N SER A 93 7.70 17.66 -18.12
CA SER A 93 8.60 18.10 -19.20
C SER A 93 8.40 17.29 -20.47
N TYR A 94 8.70 17.88 -21.63
CA TYR A 94 8.80 17.14 -22.88
C TYR A 94 10.14 16.40 -22.89
N ASP A 95 10.11 15.10 -22.65
CA ASP A 95 11.30 14.28 -22.60
C ASP A 95 10.97 12.81 -22.90
N SER A 96 12.01 12.06 -23.24
CA SER A 96 11.94 10.63 -23.52
C SER A 96 12.77 9.86 -22.51
N PHE A 97 12.13 8.94 -21.78
CA PHE A 97 12.79 8.14 -20.75
C PHE A 97 12.98 6.70 -21.23
N LYS A 98 14.16 6.15 -20.98
CA LYS A 98 14.38 4.70 -21.09
C LYS A 98 14.10 4.05 -19.74
N ILE A 99 13.12 3.15 -19.71
CA ILE A 99 12.69 2.45 -18.50
C ILE A 99 12.79 0.96 -18.77
N ASP A 100 13.57 0.26 -17.94
CA ASP A 100 13.69 -1.19 -17.97
C ASP A 100 13.01 -1.76 -16.71
N VAL A 101 11.90 -2.49 -16.90
CA VAL A 101 11.12 -3.07 -15.79
C VAL A 101 11.73 -4.42 -15.40
N ILE A 102 12.46 -4.45 -14.29
CA ILE A 102 13.09 -5.69 -13.78
C ILE A 102 12.09 -6.54 -12.99
N GLN A 103 11.39 -5.91 -12.04
CA GLN A 103 10.43 -6.59 -11.17
C GLN A 103 9.36 -5.60 -10.68
N PRO A 104 8.06 -5.94 -10.81
CA PRO A 104 6.99 -5.12 -10.25
C PRO A 104 6.97 -5.22 -8.72
N ALA A 105 6.58 -4.13 -8.06
CA ALA A 105 6.33 -4.16 -6.63
C ALA A 105 5.12 -5.07 -6.33
N THR A 106 5.34 -6.12 -5.55
CA THR A 106 4.28 -7.03 -5.10
C THR A 106 3.94 -6.75 -3.64
N ALA A 107 2.75 -7.17 -3.23
CA ALA A 107 2.35 -7.19 -1.83
C ALA A 107 2.59 -8.56 -1.21
N ASP A 108 2.74 -8.60 0.11
CA ASP A 108 2.90 -9.85 0.84
C ASP A 108 1.59 -10.65 0.84
N ARG A 109 1.72 -11.95 0.56
CA ARG A 109 0.62 -12.91 0.51
C ARG A 109 1.01 -14.17 1.27
N PHE A 110 0.24 -14.52 2.27
CA PHE A 110 0.44 -15.73 3.07
C PHE A 110 -0.73 -16.67 2.89
N LEU A 111 -0.42 -17.90 2.48
CA LEU A 111 -1.39 -18.97 2.30
C LEU A 111 -1.16 -20.02 3.38
N SER A 112 -2.21 -20.44 4.07
CA SER A 112 -2.10 -21.55 5.01
C SER A 112 -1.83 -22.86 4.28
N SER A 113 -1.39 -23.86 5.03
CA SER A 113 -1.46 -25.26 4.59
C SER A 113 -2.91 -25.67 4.31
N GLU A 114 -3.09 -26.80 3.65
CA GLU A 114 -4.42 -27.38 3.44
C GLU A 114 -5.02 -27.79 4.79
N LEU A 115 -6.14 -27.16 5.14
CA LEU A 115 -6.89 -27.40 6.36
C LEU A 115 -8.17 -28.18 6.03
N PRO A 116 -8.63 -29.09 6.91
CA PRO A 116 -9.96 -29.70 6.81
C PRO A 116 -11.08 -28.66 6.67
N ALA A 117 -12.15 -28.95 5.93
CA ALA A 117 -13.23 -27.98 5.66
C ALA A 117 -13.99 -27.49 6.91
N ASP A 118 -13.96 -28.27 7.98
CA ASP A 118 -14.53 -28.04 9.32
C ASP A 118 -13.55 -27.40 10.31
N SER A 119 -12.35 -27.04 9.84
CA SER A 119 -11.36 -26.35 10.67
C SER A 119 -11.92 -25.06 11.25
N THR A 120 -11.53 -24.78 12.49
CA THR A 120 -11.92 -23.58 13.21
C THR A 120 -10.70 -22.77 13.63
N VAL A 121 -10.91 -21.46 13.74
CA VAL A 121 -9.93 -20.50 14.24
C VAL A 121 -10.24 -20.26 15.72
N PRO A 122 -9.30 -20.47 16.65
CA PRO A 122 -9.56 -20.29 18.08
C PRO A 122 -9.80 -18.83 18.45
N GLY A 123 -10.54 -18.58 19.53
CA GLY A 123 -10.72 -17.22 20.06
C GLY A 123 -9.41 -16.62 20.54
N GLY A 124 -9.25 -15.29 20.37
CA GLY A 124 -8.01 -14.58 20.66
C GLY A 124 -7.98 -13.15 20.13
N THR A 125 -6.84 -12.49 20.30
CA THR A 125 -6.53 -11.19 19.72
C THR A 125 -5.56 -11.36 18.55
N TYR A 126 -6.06 -11.11 17.35
CA TYR A 126 -5.33 -11.25 16.10
C TYR A 126 -4.87 -9.88 15.64
N THR A 127 -3.56 -9.62 15.70
CA THR A 127 -2.98 -8.35 15.29
C THR A 127 -2.17 -8.53 14.01
N PHE A 128 -2.46 -7.71 13.01
CA PHE A 128 -1.76 -7.67 11.73
C PHE A 128 -1.19 -6.27 11.53
N LYS A 129 0.08 -6.18 11.13
CA LYS A 129 0.73 -4.89 10.88
C LYS A 129 1.23 -4.84 9.44
N VAL A 130 0.96 -3.72 8.78
CA VAL A 130 1.38 -3.42 7.41
C VAL A 130 1.98 -2.02 7.43
N ALA A 131 3.31 -1.92 7.31
CA ALA A 131 4.07 -0.69 7.59
C ALA A 131 3.70 -0.10 8.98
N ASP A 132 3.21 1.14 9.01
CA ASP A 132 2.83 1.84 10.25
C ASP A 132 1.38 1.58 10.67
N LYS A 133 0.60 0.88 9.86
CA LYS A 133 -0.81 0.60 10.15
C LYS A 133 -0.96 -0.72 10.88
N THR A 134 -1.79 -0.72 11.92
CA THR A 134 -2.09 -1.89 12.73
C THR A 134 -3.59 -2.20 12.66
N VAL A 135 -3.92 -3.46 12.37
CA VAL A 135 -5.28 -4.00 12.34
C VAL A 135 -5.40 -5.05 13.42
N THR A 136 -6.13 -4.74 14.48
CA THR A 136 -6.38 -5.67 15.59
C THR A 136 -7.82 -6.20 15.53
N LEU A 137 -7.98 -7.52 15.57
CA LEU A 137 -9.24 -8.26 15.60
C LEU A 137 -9.37 -9.04 16.91
N ARG A 138 -10.35 -8.68 17.75
CA ARG A 138 -10.77 -9.53 18.87
C ARG A 138 -11.76 -10.56 18.34
N TRP A 139 -11.40 -11.83 18.41
CA TRP A 139 -12.12 -12.95 17.83
C TRP A 139 -12.59 -13.92 18.91
N ASN A 140 -13.83 -14.39 18.80
CA ASN A 140 -14.43 -15.29 19.80
C ASN A 140 -14.27 -16.78 19.45
N GLY A 141 -13.65 -17.07 18.30
CA GLY A 141 -13.59 -18.42 17.74
C GLY A 141 -14.69 -18.65 16.71
N GLY A 142 -14.43 -19.47 15.70
CA GLY A 142 -15.40 -19.76 14.65
C GLY A 142 -14.79 -20.40 13.41
N THR A 143 -15.55 -20.41 12.31
CA THR A 143 -15.08 -21.01 11.04
C THR A 143 -14.03 -20.13 10.36
N LEU A 144 -13.25 -20.71 9.42
CA LEU A 144 -12.34 -19.92 8.59
C LEU A 144 -13.05 -18.82 7.79
N SER A 145 -14.29 -19.06 7.35
CA SER A 145 -15.05 -18.09 6.55
C SER A 145 -15.42 -16.87 7.38
N ASP A 146 -15.98 -17.10 8.57
CA ASP A 146 -16.37 -16.00 9.45
C ASP A 146 -15.15 -15.20 9.91
N PHE A 147 -14.03 -15.87 10.15
CA PHE A 147 -12.77 -15.24 10.48
C PHE A 147 -12.23 -14.38 9.33
N SER A 148 -12.22 -14.91 8.10
CA SER A 148 -11.85 -14.17 6.89
C SER A 148 -12.73 -12.93 6.70
N ASP A 149 -14.04 -13.05 6.89
CA ASP A 149 -14.97 -11.92 6.79
C ASP A 149 -14.74 -10.88 7.89
N ALA A 150 -14.41 -11.32 9.11
CA ALA A 150 -14.06 -10.43 10.20
C ALA A 150 -12.74 -9.67 9.94
N ILE A 151 -11.75 -10.33 9.33
CA ILE A 151 -10.52 -9.67 8.85
C ILE A 151 -10.89 -8.64 7.78
N ASN A 152 -11.66 -9.00 6.76
CA ASN A 152 -12.04 -8.08 5.68
C ASN A 152 -12.80 -6.85 6.19
N LYS A 153 -13.69 -7.02 7.17
CA LYS A 153 -14.43 -5.92 7.80
C LYS A 153 -13.53 -4.94 8.56
N ARG A 154 -12.47 -5.42 9.22
CA ARG A 154 -11.52 -4.55 9.95
C ARG A 154 -10.35 -4.06 9.09
N GLY A 155 -9.99 -4.81 8.05
CA GLY A 155 -8.80 -4.63 7.23
C GLY A 155 -8.90 -3.50 6.21
N GLY A 156 -10.11 -3.16 5.75
CA GLY A 156 -10.35 -2.01 4.87
C GLY A 156 -9.47 -2.02 3.61
N ASP A 157 -8.69 -0.95 3.41
CA ASP A 157 -7.77 -0.77 2.27
C ASP A 157 -6.35 -1.33 2.53
N ILE A 158 -6.17 -2.09 3.62
CA ILE A 158 -4.86 -2.52 4.12
C ILE A 158 -4.69 -4.03 3.97
N LEU A 159 -5.73 -4.80 4.30
CA LEU A 159 -5.69 -6.26 4.34
C LEU A 159 -6.90 -6.86 3.66
N LYS A 160 -6.67 -8.00 3.04
CA LYS A 160 -7.72 -8.85 2.49
C LYS A 160 -7.46 -10.29 2.87
N SER A 161 -8.53 -11.00 3.18
CA SER A 161 -8.52 -12.42 3.47
C SER A 161 -9.52 -13.16 2.59
N LEU A 162 -9.16 -14.38 2.20
CA LEU A 162 -10.00 -15.23 1.37
C LEU A 162 -9.84 -16.69 1.78
N VAL A 163 -10.94 -17.42 1.88
CA VAL A 163 -10.93 -18.88 2.02
C VAL A 163 -11.05 -19.50 0.63
N ILE A 164 -10.08 -20.33 0.27
CA ILE A 164 -9.98 -20.97 -1.05
C ILE A 164 -10.17 -22.49 -0.86
N GLY A 165 -10.94 -23.13 -1.73
CA GLY A 165 -11.08 -24.59 -1.72
C GLY A 165 -9.83 -25.27 -2.27
N ALA A 166 -9.29 -26.27 -1.56
CA ALA A 166 -8.05 -26.98 -1.90
C ALA A 166 -8.31 -28.47 -2.25
N GLY A 167 -9.31 -28.73 -3.10
CA GLY A 167 -9.73 -30.09 -3.45
C GLY A 167 -10.68 -30.74 -2.43
N ALA A 168 -10.83 -32.06 -2.49
CA ALA A 168 -11.87 -32.84 -1.79
C ALA A 168 -11.95 -32.55 -0.27
N GLY A 169 -12.87 -31.65 0.13
CA GLY A 169 -13.15 -31.33 1.53
C GLY A 169 -12.05 -30.54 2.26
N LYS A 170 -11.15 -29.89 1.53
CA LYS A 170 -10.05 -29.09 2.10
C LYS A 170 -10.17 -27.62 1.73
N LYS A 171 -9.63 -26.76 2.59
CA LYS A 171 -9.62 -25.30 2.41
C LYS A 171 -8.26 -24.73 2.79
N THR A 172 -7.89 -23.62 2.20
CA THR A 172 -6.74 -22.80 2.58
C THR A 172 -7.22 -21.39 2.89
N LEU A 173 -6.55 -20.72 3.82
CA LEU A 173 -6.79 -19.32 4.14
C LEU A 173 -5.67 -18.49 3.53
N LEU A 174 -6.05 -17.54 2.68
CA LEU A 174 -5.17 -16.50 2.17
C LEU A 174 -5.34 -15.26 3.02
N ILE A 175 -4.23 -14.64 3.41
CA ILE A 175 -4.17 -13.29 3.96
C ILE A 175 -3.15 -12.51 3.13
N GLU A 176 -3.61 -11.44 2.49
CA GLU A 176 -2.79 -10.56 1.66
C GLU A 176 -2.83 -9.11 2.14
N SER A 177 -1.68 -8.44 2.02
CA SER A 177 -1.60 -6.98 2.09
C SER A 177 -2.12 -6.37 0.79
N LEU A 178 -2.80 -5.23 0.89
CA LEU A 178 -3.20 -4.42 -0.25
C LEU A 178 -2.16 -3.34 -0.59
N LYS A 179 -1.06 -3.26 0.18
CA LYS A 179 0.04 -2.32 -0.06
C LYS A 179 1.26 -3.09 -0.58
N THR A 180 1.81 -2.65 -1.70
CA THR A 180 2.97 -3.28 -2.36
C THR A 180 4.28 -2.69 -1.85
N GLY A 181 5.39 -3.40 -2.06
CA GLY A 181 6.73 -2.93 -1.77
C GLY A 181 7.25 -3.34 -0.39
N GLU A 182 8.58 -3.41 -0.27
CA GLU A 182 9.25 -3.99 0.90
C GLU A 182 9.00 -3.25 2.21
N ALA A 183 8.77 -1.94 2.18
CA ALA A 183 8.42 -1.17 3.38
C ALA A 183 7.05 -1.57 3.97
N ASN A 184 6.18 -2.19 3.17
CA ASN A 184 4.81 -2.56 3.52
C ASN A 184 4.68 -4.06 3.86
N ARG A 185 5.71 -4.62 4.53
CA ARG A 185 5.68 -6.02 4.97
C ARG A 185 4.49 -6.28 5.89
N LEU A 186 3.83 -7.41 5.65
CA LEU A 186 2.75 -7.91 6.49
C LEU A 186 3.33 -8.78 7.60
N THR A 187 3.17 -8.34 8.85
CA THR A 187 3.58 -9.09 10.04
C THR A 187 2.39 -9.52 10.87
N PHE A 188 2.51 -10.72 11.43
CA PHE A 188 1.54 -11.32 12.35
C PHE A 188 2.03 -11.15 13.79
N GLU A 189 1.19 -10.63 14.65
CA GLU A 189 1.45 -10.39 16.08
C GLU A 189 0.36 -11.05 16.93
N ASP A 190 0.61 -11.18 18.24
CA ASP A 190 -0.30 -11.81 19.19
C ASP A 190 -0.77 -13.22 18.73
N ASP A 191 -2.06 -13.52 18.83
CA ASP A 191 -2.62 -14.81 18.44
C ASP A 191 -2.59 -15.03 16.92
N ALA A 192 -2.46 -13.96 16.12
CA ALA A 192 -2.27 -14.08 14.68
C ALA A 192 -0.94 -14.74 14.35
N LYS A 193 0.12 -14.45 15.11
CA LYS A 193 1.42 -15.11 14.93
C LYS A 193 1.33 -16.60 15.25
N THR A 194 0.72 -16.94 16.38
CA THR A 194 0.55 -18.33 16.82
C THR A 194 -0.25 -19.12 15.80
N PHE A 195 -1.38 -18.57 15.35
CA PHE A 195 -2.22 -19.19 14.35
C PHE A 195 -1.54 -19.30 12.98
N ALA A 196 -0.80 -18.28 12.54
CA ALA A 196 -0.07 -18.32 11.28
C ALA A 196 1.01 -19.42 11.29
N VAL A 197 1.67 -19.66 12.43
CA VAL A 197 2.62 -20.77 12.57
C VAL A 197 1.90 -22.11 12.59
N SER A 198 0.83 -22.27 13.38
CA SER A 198 0.12 -23.55 13.51
C SER A 198 -0.63 -23.97 12.25
N SER A 199 -1.11 -22.99 11.47
CA SER A 199 -1.77 -23.22 10.17
C SER A 199 -0.77 -23.37 9.01
N GLY A 200 0.53 -23.23 9.27
CA GLY A 200 1.58 -23.32 8.26
C GLY A 200 1.61 -22.17 7.26
N MET A 201 1.00 -21.02 7.57
CA MET A 201 1.14 -19.79 6.78
C MET A 201 2.56 -19.23 6.83
N ILE A 202 3.16 -19.30 8.01
CA ILE A 202 4.54 -18.90 8.25
C ILE A 202 5.24 -20.02 9.01
N SER A 203 6.56 -20.09 8.84
CA SER A 203 7.40 -21.00 9.63
C SER A 203 8.48 -20.18 10.33
N PRO A 204 8.90 -20.56 11.55
CA PRO A 204 10.09 -19.99 12.14
C PRO A 204 11.27 -20.28 11.23
N VAL A 205 11.93 -19.23 10.76
CA VAL A 205 13.19 -19.37 10.05
C VAL A 205 14.19 -19.96 11.04
N LYS A 206 14.73 -21.15 10.74
CA LYS A 206 15.88 -21.67 11.49
C LYS A 206 17.01 -20.66 11.30
N ASN A 207 17.55 -20.11 12.39
CA ASN A 207 18.77 -19.31 12.31
C ASN A 207 19.83 -20.16 11.58
N SER A 208 20.23 -19.72 10.39
CA SER A 208 21.35 -20.33 9.67
C SER A 208 22.63 -19.84 10.33
N THR A 209 22.93 -20.36 11.52
CA THR A 209 24.18 -20.06 12.21
C THR A 209 25.30 -20.77 11.45
N SER A 210 26.14 -20.00 10.75
CA SER A 210 27.39 -20.51 10.21
C SER A 210 28.45 -20.44 11.31
N GLU A 211 28.83 -21.60 11.84
CA GLU A 211 29.95 -21.70 12.78
C GLU A 211 31.28 -21.68 12.00
N PHE A 212 32.27 -20.93 12.49
CA PHE A 212 33.63 -20.86 11.95
C PHE A 212 34.63 -20.63 13.11
N GLY A 213 35.91 -20.91 12.88
CA GLY A 213 36.92 -20.98 13.94
C GLY A 213 36.84 -22.27 14.75
N THR A 214 36.44 -23.38 14.11
CA THR A 214 36.23 -24.68 14.80
C THR A 214 37.44 -25.61 14.69
N MET A 215 38.30 -25.38 13.70
CA MET A 215 39.53 -26.15 13.48
C MET A 215 40.76 -25.26 13.66
N GLN A 216 41.84 -25.84 14.21
CA GLN A 216 43.13 -25.16 14.39
C GLN A 216 43.66 -24.53 13.08
N THR A 217 43.37 -25.16 11.94
CA THR A 217 43.82 -24.73 10.60
C THR A 217 43.16 -23.45 10.09
N GLU A 218 42.05 -23.02 10.70
CA GLU A 218 41.35 -21.78 10.33
C GLU A 218 42.03 -20.54 10.92
N PHE A 219 42.86 -20.71 11.97
CA PHE A 219 43.49 -19.63 12.70
C PHE A 219 44.81 -19.21 12.05
N ARG A 220 44.96 -17.91 11.83
CA ARG A 220 46.16 -17.28 11.27
C ARG A 220 46.88 -16.45 12.33
N PRO A 221 48.16 -16.08 12.14
CA PRO A 221 48.86 -15.17 13.03
C PRO A 221 48.07 -13.86 13.21
N ALA A 222 48.15 -13.26 14.40
CA ALA A 222 47.59 -11.93 14.61
C ALA A 222 48.22 -10.91 13.63
N PRO A 223 47.47 -9.92 13.11
CA PRO A 223 48.02 -8.93 12.20
C PRO A 223 49.16 -8.13 12.87
N ALA A 224 50.26 -7.94 12.16
CA ALA A 224 51.45 -7.26 12.68
C ALA A 224 51.20 -5.78 13.06
N GLU A 225 50.19 -5.16 12.45
CA GLU A 225 49.87 -3.74 12.62
C GLU A 225 49.19 -3.41 13.96
N SER A 226 48.74 -4.42 14.71
CA SER A 226 47.91 -4.25 15.91
C SER A 226 48.68 -4.36 17.23
N VAL A 227 49.99 -4.60 17.20
CA VAL A 227 50.76 -5.01 18.38
C VAL A 227 52.04 -4.19 18.50
N THR A 228 52.13 -3.33 19.51
CA THR A 228 53.39 -2.74 19.95
C THR A 228 54.18 -3.83 20.68
N GLU A 229 55.22 -4.38 20.04
CA GLU A 229 56.07 -5.39 20.67
C GLU A 229 56.90 -4.76 21.80
N GLN A 230 56.72 -5.24 23.03
CA GLN A 230 57.55 -4.82 24.17
C GLN A 230 58.94 -5.47 24.08
N SER A 231 59.98 -4.64 24.21
CA SER A 231 61.37 -5.11 24.27
C SER A 231 61.58 -6.08 25.43
N GLY A 232 62.25 -7.20 25.16
CA GLY A 232 62.51 -8.25 26.15
C GLY A 232 61.44 -9.34 26.25
N MET A 233 60.34 -9.26 25.49
CA MET A 233 59.28 -10.29 25.47
C MET A 233 59.20 -11.07 24.14
N PRO A 234 58.83 -12.37 24.16
CA PRO A 234 58.87 -13.29 23.00
C PRO A 234 57.97 -13.07 21.77
N LYS A 235 57.84 -11.90 21.12
CA LYS A 235 56.80 -11.64 20.06
C LYS A 235 55.38 -12.16 20.38
N ILE A 236 54.36 -11.83 19.59
CA ILE A 236 53.05 -12.48 19.73
C ILE A 236 52.97 -13.60 18.70
N SER A 237 52.55 -14.79 19.13
CA SER A 237 52.44 -15.95 18.25
C SER A 237 51.08 -16.62 18.35
N ASN A 238 50.67 -17.30 17.28
CA ASN A 238 49.48 -18.14 17.24
C ASN A 238 49.79 -19.62 17.54
N GLY A 239 51.06 -19.99 17.70
CA GLY A 239 51.50 -21.38 17.78
C GLY A 239 51.03 -22.13 19.02
N ASN A 240 50.74 -21.41 20.11
CA ASN A 240 50.35 -21.99 21.40
C ASN A 240 48.83 -21.95 21.65
N ILE A 241 48.05 -21.52 20.67
CA ILE A 241 46.59 -21.53 20.78
C ILE A 241 46.11 -22.97 20.65
N THR A 242 45.21 -23.39 21.55
CA THR A 242 44.57 -24.70 21.48
C THR A 242 43.08 -24.55 21.20
N VAL A 243 42.59 -25.27 20.20
CA VAL A 243 41.17 -25.32 19.85
C VAL A 243 40.61 -26.67 20.29
N ALA A 244 39.63 -26.66 21.21
CA ALA A 244 38.95 -27.85 21.69
C ALA A 244 37.46 -27.60 21.85
N SER A 245 36.62 -28.47 21.28
CA SER A 245 35.16 -28.45 21.47
C SER A 245 34.53 -27.06 21.30
N LYS A 246 34.88 -26.35 20.22
CA LYS A 246 34.42 -24.97 19.90
C LYS A 246 34.89 -23.88 20.87
N THR A 247 35.81 -24.20 21.77
CA THR A 247 36.47 -23.24 22.67
C THR A 247 37.91 -23.03 22.20
N VAL A 248 38.32 -21.76 22.13
CA VAL A 248 39.69 -21.37 21.78
C VAL A 248 40.38 -20.86 23.04
N THR A 249 41.41 -21.57 23.49
CA THR A 249 42.22 -21.12 24.63
C THR A 249 43.38 -20.30 24.11
N ILE A 250 43.46 -19.05 24.54
CA ILE A 250 44.51 -18.11 24.18
C ILE A 250 45.42 -17.92 25.40
N PRO A 251 46.64 -18.49 25.41
CA PRO A 251 47.57 -18.25 26.50
C PRO A 251 48.13 -16.82 26.46
N PRO A 252 48.77 -16.35 27.54
CA PRO A 252 49.42 -15.04 27.54
C PRO A 252 50.42 -14.92 26.40
N ARG A 253 50.55 -13.71 25.82
CA ARG A 253 51.40 -13.42 24.64
C ARG A 253 51.03 -14.19 23.37
N SER A 254 49.82 -14.76 23.29
CA SER A 254 49.28 -15.32 22.06
C SER A 254 48.16 -14.48 21.46
N GLY A 255 47.95 -14.65 20.16
CA GLY A 255 46.89 -13.97 19.40
C GLY A 255 46.71 -14.61 18.04
N PHE A 256 45.52 -14.44 17.47
CA PHE A 256 45.18 -14.97 16.15
C PHE A 256 44.35 -13.98 15.35
N SER A 257 44.29 -14.23 14.03
CA SER A 257 43.26 -13.71 13.15
C SER A 257 42.44 -14.86 12.58
N LEU A 258 41.16 -14.58 12.30
CA LEU A 258 40.22 -15.52 11.73
C LEU A 258 39.50 -14.83 10.57
N THR A 259 39.43 -15.49 9.42
CA THR A 259 38.76 -14.95 8.24
C THR A 259 37.26 -15.23 8.33
N ILE A 260 36.45 -14.20 8.14
CA ILE A 260 34.99 -14.35 8.07
C ILE A 260 34.64 -15.12 6.77
N PRO A 261 33.87 -16.23 6.84
CA PRO A 261 33.44 -16.97 5.67
C PRO A 261 32.67 -16.11 4.66
N SER A 262 32.88 -16.34 3.36
CA SER A 262 32.26 -15.55 2.28
C SER A 262 30.75 -15.74 2.14
N ASN A 263 30.16 -16.75 2.79
CA ASN A 263 28.72 -16.98 2.86
C ASN A 263 28.02 -16.11 3.92
N VAL A 264 28.77 -15.35 4.73
CA VAL A 264 28.24 -14.39 5.71
C VAL A 264 28.02 -13.04 5.00
N GLY A 265 26.75 -12.68 4.80
CA GLY A 265 26.35 -11.43 4.14
C GLY A 265 26.32 -10.21 5.07
N SER A 266 25.99 -9.04 4.52
CA SER A 266 26.03 -7.73 5.19
C SER A 266 25.01 -7.51 6.33
N ASN A 267 24.08 -8.44 6.56
CA ASN A 267 23.00 -8.31 7.53
C ASN A 267 23.02 -9.40 8.61
N GLN A 268 24.22 -9.86 8.99
CA GLN A 268 24.45 -10.88 10.01
C GLN A 268 25.25 -10.30 11.19
N HIS A 269 25.07 -10.86 12.39
CA HIS A 269 25.79 -10.45 13.59
C HIS A 269 26.80 -11.53 14.01
N LEU A 270 28.03 -11.11 14.33
CA LEU A 270 29.04 -11.98 14.94
C LEU A 270 28.78 -12.08 16.45
N VAL A 271 28.71 -13.30 16.96
CA VAL A 271 28.54 -13.58 18.39
C VAL A 271 29.67 -14.47 18.85
N PHE A 272 30.43 -14.02 19.84
CA PHE A 272 31.43 -14.82 20.55
C PHE A 272 31.42 -14.46 22.03
N THR A 273 31.85 -15.42 22.87
CA THR A 273 31.93 -15.23 24.32
C THR A 273 33.39 -15.27 24.75
N LEU A 274 33.83 -14.27 25.51
CA LEU A 274 35.18 -14.22 26.07
C LEU A 274 35.11 -14.49 27.57
N THR A 275 35.75 -15.56 28.01
CA THR A 275 35.90 -15.89 29.43
C THR A 275 37.36 -15.70 29.83
N LYS A 276 37.62 -14.85 30.83
CA LYS A 276 38.97 -14.64 31.37
C LYS A 276 39.22 -15.65 32.49
N GLN A 277 40.39 -16.28 32.48
CA GLN A 277 40.85 -17.16 33.56
C GLN A 277 42.19 -16.63 34.10
N PRO A 278 42.40 -16.60 35.43
CA PRO A 278 43.70 -16.30 36.00
C PRO A 278 44.66 -17.46 35.71
N VAL A 279 45.88 -17.13 35.34
CA VAL A 279 46.98 -18.06 35.11
C VAL A 279 48.19 -17.53 35.88
N ASP A 280 49.10 -18.42 36.28
CA ASP A 280 50.32 -18.05 36.99
C ASP A 280 51.16 -17.06 36.17
N ASP A 281 51.94 -16.21 36.86
CA ASP A 281 52.82 -15.24 36.21
C ASP A 281 54.00 -15.96 35.53
N ILE A 282 53.90 -16.08 34.21
CA ILE A 282 54.91 -16.70 33.35
C ILE A 282 55.92 -15.69 32.78
N THR A 283 55.93 -14.43 33.24
CA THR A 283 56.81 -13.38 32.70
C THR A 283 58.29 -13.75 32.83
N ALA A 284 58.68 -14.40 33.94
CA ALA A 284 60.06 -14.82 34.17
C ALA A 284 60.51 -15.97 33.26
N GLU A 285 59.60 -16.88 32.89
CA GLU A 285 59.89 -17.99 31.98
C GLU A 285 59.94 -17.55 30.53
N LEU A 286 59.04 -16.64 30.14
CA LEU A 286 58.97 -16.08 28.80
C LEU A 286 60.16 -15.16 28.49
N ASN A 287 60.70 -14.44 29.47
CA ASN A 287 61.80 -13.49 29.25
C ASN A 287 63.20 -14.12 29.34
N LYS A 288 63.33 -15.46 29.34
CA LYS A 288 64.64 -16.12 29.27
C LYS A 288 65.28 -15.86 27.91
N VAL A 289 66.17 -14.86 27.85
CA VAL A 289 67.04 -14.61 26.70
C VAL A 289 67.93 -15.85 26.51
N PRO A 290 68.00 -16.45 25.31
CA PRO A 290 68.98 -17.51 25.07
C PRO A 290 70.37 -16.95 25.34
N ALA A 291 71.08 -17.54 26.29
CA ALA A 291 72.50 -17.28 26.47
C ALA A 291 73.19 -17.61 25.14
N THR A 292 73.92 -16.63 24.62
CA THR A 292 74.77 -16.70 23.42
C THR A 292 75.61 -17.97 23.36
#